data_AF-K9VTM3-F1
#
_entry.id   AF-K9VTM3-F1
#
_cell.length_a   1.000
_cell.length_b   1.000
_cell.length_c   1.000
_cell.angle_alpha   90.00
_cell.angle_beta   90.00
_cell.angle_gamma   90.00
#
_symmetry.space_group_name_H-M   'P 1'
#
loop_
_entity.id
_entity.type
_entity.pdbx_description
1 polymer ?
#
loop_
_entity_poly.entity_id
_entity_poly.type
_entity_poly.pdbx_seq_one_letter_code
_entity_poly.pdbx_strand_id
1 'polypeptide(L)' 'MSLLNLLPGAINELIATVTDTHRLTKADRYGLMAAIFDESISEGERGSLDRLIRSLLKGRIQVTDELSTVS' A
#
# COMPACT_ATOMS: atom_id res chain seq x y z
N MET A 1 2.83 -3.79 25.74
CA MET A 1 3.76 -3.09 24.85
C MET A 1 2.94 -2.52 23.70
N SER A 2 2.88 -1.21 23.54
CA SER A 2 2.18 -0.59 22.40
C SER A 2 3.11 -0.65 21.19
N LEU A 3 2.67 -1.31 20.12
CA LEU A 3 3.38 -1.31 18.85
C LEU A 3 3.33 0.12 18.28
N LEU A 4 4.49 0.73 18.05
CA LEU A 4 4.61 2.07 17.50
C LEU A 4 4.26 2.01 16.00
N ASN A 5 3.15 2.62 15.60
CA ASN A 5 2.83 2.79 14.19
C ASN A 5 3.73 3.91 13.63
N LEU A 6 4.70 3.52 12.82
CA LEU A 6 5.70 4.43 12.25
C LEU A 6 5.12 5.33 11.15
N LEU A 7 4.04 4.89 10.50
CA LEU A 7 3.47 5.53 9.32
C LEU A 7 1.93 5.50 9.36
N PRO A 8 1.31 6.20 10.35
CA PRO A 8 -0.13 6.18 10.52
C PRO A 8 -0.83 6.73 9.26
N GLY A 9 -1.76 5.95 8.70
CA GLY A 9 -2.54 6.35 7.53
C GLY A 9 -1.85 6.13 6.17
N ALA A 10 -0.59 5.72 6.12
CA ALA A 10 0.13 5.52 4.86
C ALA A 10 -0.51 4.44 3.97
N ILE A 11 -1.10 3.39 4.56
CA ILE A 11 -1.83 2.36 3.81
C ILE A 11 -3.08 2.97 3.15
N ASN A 12 -3.78 3.88 3.83
CA ASN A 12 -4.98 4.52 3.29
C ASN A 12 -4.63 5.46 2.14
N GLU A 13 -3.57 6.26 2.28
CA GLU A 13 -3.06 7.11 1.20
C GLU A 13 -2.62 6.31 -0.03
N LEU A 14 -1.89 5.21 0.20
CA LEU A 14 -1.47 4.31 -0.88
C LEU A 14 -2.67 3.72 -1.61
N ILE A 15 -3.69 3.28 -0.88
CA ILE A 15 -4.90 2.72 -1.48
C ILE A 15 -5.69 3.78 -2.26
N ALA A 16 -5.81 5.00 -1.73
CA ALA A 16 -6.44 6.11 -2.44
C ALA A 16 -5.71 6.39 -3.77
N THR A 17 -4.38 6.55 -3.70
CA THR A 17 -3.53 6.80 -4.88
C THR A 17 -3.64 5.69 -5.92
N VAL A 18 -3.58 4.42 -5.52
CA VAL A 18 -3.70 3.29 -6.46
C VAL A 18 -5.12 3.19 -7.02
N THR A 19 -6.14 3.55 -6.25
CA THR A 19 -7.54 3.56 -6.73
C THR A 19 -7.72 4.60 -7.83
N ASP A 20 -7.13 5.78 -7.67
CA ASP A 20 -7.25 6.88 -8.63
C ASP A 20 -6.39 6.66 -9.88
N THR A 21 -5.18 6.13 -9.70
CA THR A 21 -4.20 6.00 -10.80
C THR A 21 -4.23 4.65 -11.50
N HIS A 22 -4.82 3.63 -10.87
CA HIS A 22 -4.70 2.22 -11.26
C HIS A 22 -3.25 1.73 -11.44
N ARG A 23 -2.30 2.42 -10.80
CA ARG A 23 -0.86 2.17 -10.93
C ARG A 23 -0.25 1.96 -9.56
N LEU A 24 0.79 1.14 -9.52
CA LEU A 24 1.55 0.85 -8.32
C LEU A 24 3.02 1.10 -8.64
N THR A 25 3.54 2.18 -8.07
CA THR A 25 4.91 2.65 -8.32
C THR A 25 5.93 1.79 -7.57
N LYS A 26 7.21 1.99 -7.87
CA LYS A 26 8.28 1.30 -7.15
C LYS A 26 8.29 1.68 -5.65
N ALA A 27 7.98 2.93 -5.32
CA ALA A 27 7.89 3.38 -3.93
C ALA A 27 6.71 2.71 -3.20
N ASP A 28 5.54 2.63 -3.82
CA ASP A 28 4.36 1.99 -3.24
C ASP A 28 4.61 0.53 -2.91
N ARG A 29 5.35 -0.19 -3.78
CA ARG A 29 5.71 -1.60 -3.53
C ARG A 29 6.58 -1.78 -2.29
N TYR A 30 7.52 -0.86 -2.05
CA TYR A 30 8.34 -0.90 -0.85
C TYR A 30 7.52 -0.53 0.39
N GLY A 31 6.59 0.43 0.28
CA GLY A 31 5.62 0.74 1.34
C GLY A 31 4.73 -0.46 1.68
N LEU A 32 4.22 -1.15 0.66
CA LEU A 32 3.47 -2.41 0.80
C LEU A 32 4.29 -3.50 1.48
N MET A 33 5.54 -3.69 1.08
CA MET A 33 6.43 -4.68 1.70
C MET A 33 6.66 -4.37 3.18
N ALA A 34 6.86 -3.10 3.53
CA ALA A 34 6.98 -2.68 4.93
C ALA A 34 5.67 -2.94 5.71
N ALA A 35 4.52 -2.57 5.12
CA ALA A 35 3.21 -2.76 5.74
C ALA A 35 2.86 -4.25 5.98
N ILE A 36 3.30 -5.16 5.12
CA ILE A 36 3.06 -6.62 5.28
C ILE A 36 3.72 -7.16 6.56
N PHE A 37 4.88 -6.61 6.93
CA PHE A 37 5.64 -7.02 8.12
C PHE A 37 5.32 -6.18 9.37
N ASP A 38 4.42 -5.21 9.26
CA ASP A 38 4.06 -4.34 10.38
C ASP A 38 2.94 -4.97 11.21
N GLU A 39 3.27 -5.39 12.43
CA GLU A 39 2.31 -5.97 13.39
C GLU A 39 1.38 -4.91 14.01
N SER A 40 1.66 -3.61 13.82
CA SER A 40 0.87 -2.49 14.36
C SER A 40 -0.34 -2.12 13.49
N ILE A 41 -0.47 -2.68 12.29
CA ILE A 41 -1.57 -2.39 11.38
C ILE A 41 -2.90 -2.90 11.94
N SER A 42 -3.96 -2.12 11.76
CA SER A 42 -5.31 -2.52 12.15
C SER A 42 -5.87 -3.62 11.24
N GLU A 43 -6.88 -4.36 11.70
CA GLU A 43 -7.60 -5.33 10.86
C GLU A 43 -8.23 -4.68 9.61
N GLY A 44 -8.70 -3.43 9.74
CA GLY A 44 -9.24 -2.67 8.62
C GLY A 44 -8.20 -2.36 7.55
N GLU A 45 -7.01 -1.93 7.96
CA GLU A 45 -5.88 -1.70 7.06
C GLU A 45 -5.40 -3.01 6.42
N ARG A 46 -5.29 -4.09 7.20
CA ARG A 46 -4.95 -5.43 6.68
C ARG A 46 -5.95 -5.92 5.62
N GLY A 47 -7.26 -5.79 5.88
CA GLY A 47 -8.27 -6.14 4.89
C GLY A 47 -8.22 -5.26 3.64
N SER A 48 -7.79 -4.01 3.77
CA SER A 48 -7.60 -3.10 2.64
C SER A 48 -6.36 -3.47 1.80
N LEU A 49 -5.28 -3.90 2.47
CA LEU A 49 -4.08 -4.45 1.85
C LEU A 49 -4.38 -5.74 1.07
N ASP A 50 -5.16 -6.66 1.64
CA ASP A 50 -5.56 -7.91 0.97
C ASP A 50 -6.35 -7.65 -0.32
N ARG A 51 -7.25 -6.66 -0.31
CA ARG A 51 -8.01 -6.25 -1.50
C ARG A 51 -7.10 -5.67 -2.58
N LEU A 52 -6.10 -4.90 -2.18
CA LEU A 52 -5.11 -4.34 -3.10
C LEU A 52 -4.27 -5.44 -3.75
N ILE A 53 -3.73 -6.36 -2.96
CA ILE A 53 -2.96 -7.53 -3.44
C ILE A 53 -3.81 -8.37 -4.39
N ARG A 54 -5.07 -8.64 -4.04
CA ARG A 54 -5.99 -9.38 -4.93
C ARG A 54 -6.25 -8.67 -6.25
N SER A 55 -6.33 -7.34 -6.25
CA SER A 55 -6.52 -6.54 -7.47
C SER A 55 -5.28 -6.57 -8.35
N LEU A 56 -4.08 -6.51 -7.75
CA LEU A 56 -2.81 -6.66 -8.43
C LEU A 56 -2.68 -8.06 -9.07
N LEU A 57 -2.95 -9.12 -8.33
CA LEU A 57 -2.92 -10.50 -8.83
C LEU A 57 -3.92 -10.76 -9.97
N LYS A 58 -5.02 -10.01 -10.02
CA LYS A 58 -6.01 -10.06 -11.10
C LYS A 58 -5.61 -9.22 -12.32
N GLY A 59 -4.45 -8.58 -12.33
CA GLY A 59 -4.01 -7.70 -13.41
C GLY A 59 -4.82 -6.40 -13.54
N ARG A 60 -5.53 -5.98 -12.49
CA ARG A 60 -6.34 -4.75 -12.50
C ARG A 60 -5.54 -3.49 -12.16
N ILE A 61 -4.27 -3.67 -11.77
CA ILE A 61 -3.36 -2.60 -11.37
C ILE A 61 -2.09 -2.78 -12.18
N GLN A 62 -1.64 -1.72 -12.82
CA GLN A 62 -0.38 -1.71 -13.57
C GLN A 62 0.79 -1.45 -12.61
N VAL A 63 1.82 -2.29 -12.67
CA VAL A 63 3.08 -2.04 -11.96
C VAL A 63 3.96 -1.15 -12.82
N THR A 64 4.49 -0.08 -12.24
CA THR A 64 5.41 0.83 -12.93
C THR A 64 6.72 0.96 -12.16
N ASP A 65 7.81 1.19 -12.89
CA ASP A 65 9.13 1.47 -12.30
C ASP A 65 9.33 2.95 -11.99
N GLU A 66 8.27 3.75 -12.11
CA GLU A 66 8.27 5.14 -11.71
C GLU A 66 8.59 5.21 -10.21
N LEU A 67 9.52 6.09 -9.86
CA LEU A 67 9.65 6.54 -8.48
C LEU A 67 8.49 7.49 -8.22
N SER A 68 7.86 7.37 -7.05
CA SER A 68 6.87 8.37 -6.63
C SER A 68 7.59 9.72 -6.58
N THR A 69 7.27 10.60 -7.52
CA THR A 69 7.89 11.93 -7.60
C THR A 69 7.02 12.88 -6.81
N VAL A 70 7.60 13.52 -5.81
CA VAL A 70 6.95 14.66 -5.16
C VAL A 70 6.97 15.79 -6.18
N SER A 71 5.80 16.16 -6.69
CA SER A 71 5.60 17.37 -7.50
C SER A 71 5.20 18.53 -6.59
#